data_AF-A0A7S0GIL1-F1
#
_entry.id   AF-A0A7S0GIL1-F1
#
_cell.length_a   1.000
_cell.length_b   1.000
_cell.length_c   1.000
_cell.angle_alpha   90.00
_cell.angle_beta   90.00
_cell.angle_gamma   90.00
#
_symmetry.space_group_name_H-M   'P 1'
#
loop_
_entity.id
_entity.type
_entity.pdbx_description
1 polymer ?
#
loop_
_entity_poly.entity_id
_entity_poly.type
_entity_poly.pdbx_seq_one_letter_code
_entity_poly.pdbx_strand_id
1 'polypeptide(L)'
;ESDCDPVLDLTWRLQKIRLEEANKRRFLKSGPRHLPYEECRKWAQAMCYWDSKKEWLEWIDSGEKRNAYIPNRPDEYYDKRGEWRGWDHFLGVGDVNNQVDLGSDSESPPSGVFQ
;
A
#
# COMPACT_ATOMS: atom_id res chain seq x y z
N GLU A 1 36.51 -24.28 35.81
CA GLU A 1 35.51 -24.03 34.75
C GLU A 1 34.16 -23.75 35.39
N SER A 2 33.31 -22.90 34.78
CA SER A 2 31.95 -22.64 35.28
C SER A 2 31.01 -23.67 34.65
N ASP A 3 30.52 -24.59 35.46
CA ASP A 3 29.51 -25.58 35.07
C ASP A 3 28.26 -24.85 34.55
N CYS A 4 27.94 -25.06 33.27
CA CYS A 4 26.70 -24.61 32.67
C CYS A 4 25.58 -25.49 33.24
N ASP A 5 24.81 -24.96 34.20
CA ASP A 5 23.77 -25.69 34.90
C ASP A 5 22.69 -26.18 33.90
N PRO A 6 22.60 -27.49 33.61
CA PRO A 6 21.79 -28.04 32.53
C PRO A 6 20.28 -27.80 32.75
N VAL A 7 19.86 -27.50 33.98
CA VAL A 7 18.47 -27.15 34.32
C VAL A 7 18.15 -25.71 33.88
N LEU A 8 19.10 -24.78 34.03
CA LEU A 8 18.97 -23.42 33.47
C LEU A 8 18.95 -23.47 31.94
N ASP A 9 19.71 -24.38 31.33
CA ASP A 9 19.71 -24.61 29.89
C ASP A 9 18.33 -25.09 29.36
N LEU A 10 17.71 -26.04 30.07
CA LEU A 10 16.39 -26.56 29.71
C LEU A 10 15.26 -25.54 29.93
N THR A 11 15.34 -24.74 31.00
CA THR A 11 14.33 -23.72 31.31
C THR A 11 14.34 -22.58 30.29
N TRP A 12 15.51 -22.12 29.82
CA TRP A 12 15.54 -21.10 28.76
C TRP A 12 15.01 -21.63 27.43
N ARG A 13 15.27 -22.90 27.08
CA ARG A 13 14.74 -23.52 25.85
C ARG A 13 13.21 -23.56 25.88
N LEU A 14 12.62 -23.98 27.00
CA LEU A 14 11.18 -23.98 27.19
C LEU A 14 10.59 -22.56 27.19
N GLN A 15 11.26 -21.61 27.85
CA GLN A 15 10.84 -20.21 27.87
C GLN A 15 10.87 -19.60 26.47
N LYS A 16 11.90 -19.90 25.69
CA LYS A 16 12.03 -19.49 24.28
C LYS A 16 10.92 -20.07 23.42
N ILE A 17 10.65 -21.37 23.52
CA ILE A 17 9.55 -22.03 22.78
C ILE A 17 8.20 -21.38 23.11
N ARG A 18 7.92 -21.14 24.41
CA ARG A 18 6.69 -20.45 24.85
C ARG A 18 6.61 -19.03 24.27
N LEU A 19 7.71 -18.30 24.27
CA LEU A 19 7.77 -16.93 23.76
C LEU A 19 7.54 -16.89 22.25
N GLU A 20 8.16 -17.83 21.51
CA GLU A 20 7.99 -17.97 20.07
C GLU A 20 6.55 -18.37 19.71
N GLU A 21 5.94 -19.30 20.44
CA GLU A 21 4.56 -19.70 20.24
C GLU A 21 3.61 -18.52 20.54
N ALA A 22 3.83 -17.81 21.65
CA ALA A 22 3.06 -16.62 22.00
C ALA A 22 3.20 -15.51 20.93
N ASN A 23 4.41 -15.28 20.41
CA ASN A 23 4.65 -14.33 19.33
C ASN A 23 3.96 -14.74 18.03
N LYS A 24 4.07 -16.01 17.63
CA LYS A 24 3.36 -16.54 16.44
C LYS A 24 1.85 -16.38 16.58
N ARG A 25 1.29 -16.72 17.75
CA ARG A 25 -0.15 -16.57 18.04
C ARG A 25 -0.59 -15.11 17.99
N ARG A 26 0.21 -14.18 18.54
CA ARG A 26 -0.06 -12.74 18.48
C ARG A 26 -0.03 -12.21 17.05
N PHE A 27 0.98 -12.61 16.26
CA PHE A 27 1.13 -12.21 14.88
C PHE A 27 -0.04 -12.70 14.01
N LEU A 28 -0.42 -13.98 14.12
CA LEU A 28 -1.57 -14.54 13.40
C LEU A 28 -2.91 -13.93 13.85
N LYS A 29 -3.02 -13.49 15.11
CA LYS A 29 -4.21 -12.81 15.64
C LYS A 29 -4.31 -11.36 15.15
N SER A 30 -3.20 -10.66 14.95
CA SER A 30 -3.22 -9.33 14.36
C SER A 30 -3.52 -9.46 12.87
N GLY A 31 -4.75 -9.14 12.47
CA GLY A 31 -5.17 -9.19 11.06
C GLY A 31 -4.31 -8.33 10.13
N PRO A 32 -4.57 -8.38 8.82
CA PRO A 32 -3.82 -7.62 7.81
C PRO A 32 -3.79 -6.13 8.15
N ARG A 33 -2.62 -5.51 8.05
CA ARG A 33 -2.47 -4.06 8.15
C ARG A 33 -2.53 -3.48 6.75
N HIS A 34 -3.64 -2.83 6.43
CA HIS A 34 -3.78 -2.12 5.17
C HIS A 34 -2.98 -0.81 5.17
N LEU A 35 -2.61 -0.34 3.98
CA LEU A 35 -1.97 0.95 3.79
C LEU A 35 -2.91 2.11 4.19
N PRO A 36 -2.35 3.26 4.58
CA PRO A 36 -3.13 4.49 4.74
C PRO A 36 -3.77 4.92 3.40
N TYR A 37 -4.87 5.68 3.48
CA TYR A 37 -5.68 6.04 2.31
C TYR A 37 -4.86 6.65 1.17
N GLU A 38 -3.99 7.61 1.45
CA GLU A 38 -3.20 8.29 0.42
C GLU A 38 -2.24 7.35 -0.31
N GLU A 39 -1.56 6.48 0.41
CA GLU A 39 -0.61 5.53 -0.20
C GLU A 39 -1.35 4.48 -1.02
N CYS A 40 -2.50 4.00 -0.52
CA CYS A 40 -3.35 3.08 -1.29
C CYS A 40 -3.91 3.73 -2.56
N ARG A 41 -4.31 5.01 -2.48
CA ARG A 41 -4.79 5.80 -3.63
C ARG A 41 -3.69 5.95 -4.66
N LYS A 42 -2.49 6.42 -4.27
CA LYS A 42 -1.34 6.59 -5.18
C LYS A 42 -1.00 5.29 -5.88
N TRP A 43 -1.05 4.17 -5.14
CA TRP A 43 -0.83 2.85 -5.72
C TRP A 43 -1.91 2.48 -6.75
N ALA A 44 -3.19 2.65 -6.42
CA ALA A 44 -4.30 2.36 -7.31
C ALA A 44 -4.24 3.20 -8.60
N GLN A 45 -3.92 4.50 -8.45
CA GLN A 45 -3.74 5.42 -9.57
C GLN A 45 -2.51 5.09 -10.41
N ALA A 46 -1.37 4.72 -9.80
CA ALA A 46 -0.17 4.34 -10.55
C ALA A 46 -0.36 3.08 -11.40
N MET A 47 -1.30 2.20 -11.01
CA MET A 47 -1.64 1.00 -11.75
C MET A 47 -2.49 1.29 -13.00
N CYS A 48 -3.29 2.37 -13.00
CA CYS A 48 -4.16 2.78 -14.12
C CYS A 48 -4.97 1.63 -14.76
N TYR A 49 -5.36 0.61 -13.99
CA TYR A 49 -6.05 -0.58 -14.53
C TYR A 49 -7.56 -0.55 -14.38
N TRP A 50 -8.11 0.34 -13.55
CA TRP A 50 -9.52 0.33 -13.20
C TRP A 50 -10.11 1.74 -13.28
N ASP A 51 -11.19 1.87 -14.04
CA ASP A 51 -11.96 3.10 -14.19
C ASP A 51 -13.26 3.08 -13.36
N SER A 52 -13.63 1.92 -12.81
CA SER A 52 -14.86 1.78 -12.04
C SER A 52 -14.75 0.80 -10.89
N LYS A 53 -15.62 0.98 -9.88
CA LYS A 53 -15.83 0.02 -8.79
C LYS A 53 -16.04 -1.40 -9.31
N LYS A 54 -16.75 -1.56 -10.43
CA LYS A 54 -17.07 -2.88 -10.98
C LYS A 54 -15.80 -3.64 -11.39
N GLU A 55 -14.91 -2.98 -12.12
CA GLU A 55 -13.64 -3.55 -12.59
C GLU A 55 -12.72 -3.87 -11.42
N TRP A 56 -12.70 -3.00 -10.40
CA TRP A 56 -11.99 -3.28 -9.15
C TRP A 56 -12.51 -4.57 -8.49
N LEU A 57 -13.83 -4.75 -8.40
CA LEU A 57 -14.42 -5.96 -7.80
C LEU A 57 -14.16 -7.21 -8.63
N GLU A 58 -14.22 -7.13 -9.95
CA GLU A 58 -13.86 -8.24 -10.85
C GLU A 58 -12.38 -8.63 -10.70
N TRP A 59 -11.49 -7.64 -10.59
CA TRP A 59 -10.08 -7.88 -10.29
C TRP A 59 -9.87 -8.54 -8.93
N ILE A 60 -10.58 -8.07 -7.90
CA ILE A 60 -10.57 -8.72 -6.59
C ILE A 60 -11.02 -10.17 -6.75
N ASP A 61 -12.15 -10.46 -7.41
CA ASP A 61 -12.69 -11.81 -7.59
C ASP A 61 -11.71 -12.75 -8.32
N SER A 62 -10.95 -12.23 -9.31
CA SER A 62 -9.94 -13.00 -10.05
C SER A 62 -8.78 -13.53 -9.18
N GLY A 63 -8.53 -12.92 -8.02
CA GLY A 63 -7.69 -13.48 -6.95
C GLY A 63 -6.17 -13.56 -7.17
N GLU A 64 -5.67 -13.44 -8.41
CA GLU A 64 -4.29 -13.85 -8.74
C GLU A 64 -3.20 -12.80 -8.40
N LYS A 65 -3.56 -11.58 -7.98
CA LYS A 65 -2.58 -10.51 -7.68
C LYS A 65 -2.94 -9.66 -6.45
N ARG A 66 -3.58 -10.24 -5.43
CA ARG A 66 -3.97 -9.49 -4.23
C ARG A 66 -2.76 -9.19 -3.34
N ASN A 67 -2.40 -7.92 -3.26
CA ASN A 67 -1.46 -7.42 -2.28
C ASN A 67 -2.12 -7.41 -0.89
N ALA A 68 -1.51 -8.05 0.12
CA ALA A 68 -2.04 -8.10 1.49
C ALA A 68 -2.22 -6.72 2.15
N TYR A 69 -1.56 -5.69 1.59
CA TYR A 69 -1.62 -4.31 2.05
C TYR A 69 -2.79 -3.51 1.47
N ILE A 70 -3.42 -4.00 0.40
CA ILE A 70 -4.52 -3.32 -0.26
C ILE A 70 -5.84 -3.92 0.26
N PRO A 71 -6.75 -3.10 0.80
CA PRO A 71 -8.05 -3.58 1.23
C PRO A 71 -8.86 -4.05 0.02
N ASN A 72 -9.53 -5.21 0.13
CA ASN A 72 -10.44 -5.69 -0.93
C ASN A 72 -11.60 -4.73 -1.18
N ARG A 73 -12.09 -4.09 -0.10
CA ARG A 73 -13.17 -3.11 -0.09
C ARG A 73 -12.65 -1.80 0.48
N PRO A 74 -11.94 -0.99 -0.33
CA PRO A 74 -11.39 0.29 0.12
C PRO A 74 -12.51 1.25 0.54
N ASP A 75 -13.67 1.17 -0.13
CA ASP A 75 -14.87 1.92 0.23
C ASP A 75 -15.24 1.69 1.69
N GLU A 76 -15.44 0.45 2.13
CA GLU A 76 -15.80 0.16 3.52
C GLU A 76 -14.67 0.38 4.52
N TYR A 77 -13.42 0.13 4.12
CA TYR A 77 -12.27 0.23 5.01
C TYR A 77 -11.96 1.69 5.38
N TYR A 78 -11.93 2.59 4.39
CA TYR A 78 -11.62 4.00 4.60
C TYR A 78 -12.83 4.82 5.02
N ASP A 79 -14.06 4.39 4.70
CA ASP A 79 -15.28 5.04 5.17
C ASP A 79 -15.41 4.94 6.70
N LYS A 80 -15.12 3.77 7.27
CA LYS A 80 -15.02 3.57 8.73
C LYS A 80 -13.99 4.48 9.41
N ARG A 81 -13.03 5.01 8.64
CA ARG A 81 -11.96 5.90 9.10
C ARG A 81 -12.24 7.37 8.79
N GLY A 82 -13.33 7.68 8.09
CA GLY A 82 -13.66 9.04 7.62
C GLY A 82 -12.70 9.58 6.56
N GLU A 83 -11.91 8.71 5.93
CA GLU A 83 -10.90 9.09 4.92
C GLU A 83 -11.43 8.94 3.49
N TRP A 84 -12.57 8.26 3.31
CA TRP A 84 -13.12 7.94 2.00
C TRP A 84 -13.74 9.15 1.30
N ARG A 85 -13.36 9.37 0.03
CA ARG A 85 -13.83 10.48 -0.81
C ARG A 85 -14.58 10.04 -2.06
N GLY A 86 -14.90 8.76 -2.18
CA GLY A 86 -15.52 8.19 -3.37
C GLY A 86 -14.55 7.50 -4.32
N TRP A 87 -15.11 6.74 -5.27
CA TRP A 87 -14.36 5.94 -6.23
C TRP A 87 -13.60 6.80 -7.24
N ASP A 88 -14.21 7.89 -7.70
CA ASP A 88 -13.60 8.81 -8.67
C ASP A 88 -12.29 9.40 -8.14
N HIS A 89 -12.30 9.87 -6.89
CA HIS A 89 -11.09 10.39 -6.23
C HIS A 89 -10.05 9.29 -5.96
N PHE A 90 -10.50 8.07 -5.63
CA PHE A 90 -9.62 6.94 -5.33
C PHE A 90 -8.91 6.39 -6.58
N LEU A 91 -9.63 6.24 -7.69
CA LEU A 91 -9.11 5.72 -8.96
C LEU A 91 -8.50 6.82 -9.84
N GLY A 92 -8.79 8.11 -9.57
CA GLY A 92 -8.33 9.22 -10.41
C GLY A 92 -9.17 9.44 -11.66
N VAL A 93 -10.36 8.83 -11.72
CA VAL A 93 -11.28 8.90 -12.87
C VAL A 93 -12.05 10.21 -12.77
N GLY A 94 -11.55 11.26 -13.42
CA GLY A 94 -12.20 12.58 -13.45
C GLY A 94 -11.27 13.79 -13.44
N ASP A 95 -9.98 13.61 -13.10
CA ASP A 95 -8.99 14.72 -13.01
C ASP A 95 -8.14 14.91 -14.27
N VAL A 96 -8.47 14.25 -15.39
CA VAL A 96 -7.73 14.35 -16.66
C VAL A 96 -7.90 15.68 -17.42
N ASN A 97 -8.66 16.64 -16.90
CA ASN A 97 -9.03 17.86 -17.64
C ASN A 97 -8.38 19.17 -17.16
N ASN A 98 -7.33 19.17 -16.33
CA ASN A 98 -6.71 20.46 -15.96
C ASN A 98 -5.18 20.48 -15.72
N GLN A 99 -4.41 19.77 -16.53
CA GLN A 99 -3.00 20.11 -16.74
C GLN A 99 -2.70 20.30 -18.22
N VAL A 100 -3.27 21.36 -18.79
CA VAL A 100 -2.62 22.12 -19.85
C VAL A 100 -1.96 23.33 -19.20
N ASP A 101 -0.82 23.13 -18.54
CA ASP A 101 0.08 24.24 -18.28
C ASP A 101 0.88 24.48 -19.56
N LEU A 102 0.38 25.45 -20.32
CA LEU A 102 0.95 25.96 -21.55
C LEU A 102 2.29 26.64 -21.22
N GLY A 103 3.35 25.85 -21.12
CA GLY A 103 4.73 26.31 -21.28
C GLY A 103 5.01 26.70 -22.73
N SER A 104 4.36 27.76 -23.20
CA SER A 104 4.75 28.51 -24.39
C SER A 104 5.97 29.34 -24.04
N ASP A 105 7.16 28.75 -24.13
CA ASP A 105 8.39 29.51 -24.32
C ASP A 105 8.98 29.15 -25.68
N SER A 106 8.49 29.88 -26.67
CA SER A 106 9.15 30.10 -27.94
C SER A 106 10.41 30.95 -27.72
N GLU A 107 11.51 30.33 -27.30
CA GLU A 107 12.84 30.92 -27.48
C GLU A 107 13.52 30.26 -28.67
N SER A 108 13.24 30.83 -29.84
CA SER A 108 14.13 30.71 -31.00
C SER A 108 15.53 31.18 -30.59
N PRO A 109 16.61 30.45 -30.94
CA PRO A 109 17.96 30.89 -30.61
C PRO A 109 18.28 32.19 -31.38
N PRO A 110 18.92 33.20 -30.75
CA PRO A 110 19.47 34.31 -31.51
C PRO A 110 20.60 33.78 -32.40
N SER A 111 20.38 33.86 -33.71
CA SER A 111 21.42 33.73 -34.73
C SER A 111 22.48 34.80 -34.51
N GLY A 112 23.50 34.47 -33.73
CA GLY A 112 24.72 35.26 -33.57
C GLY A 112 25.80 34.76 -34.52
N VAL A 113 25.79 35.28 -35.75
CA VAL A 113 26.97 35.27 -36.62
C VAL A 113 27.98 36.24 -36.00
N PHE A 114 29.06 35.72 -35.41
CA PHE A 114 30.24 36.52 -35.08
C PHE A 114 31.23 36.45 -36.23
N GLN A 115 31.71 37.63 -36.61
CA GLN A 115 32.61 37.93 -37.73
C GLN A 115 34.06 37.93 -37.29
#